data_AF-A0A382TMG2-F1
#
_entry.id   AF-A0A382TMG2-F1
#
_cell.length_a   1.000
_cell.length_b   1.000
_cell.length_c   1.000
_cell.angle_alpha   90.00
_cell.angle_beta   90.00
_cell.angle_gamma   90.00
#
_symmetry.space_group_name_H-M   'P 1'
#
loop_
_entity.id
_entity.type
_entity.pdbx_description
1 polymer ?
#
loop_
_entity_poly.entity_id
_entity_poly.type
_entity_poly.pdbx_seq_one_letter_code
_entity_poly.pdbx_strand_id
1 'polypeptide(L)'
;MNIRGSIKQALLEKNATLVAHYYVSPDLQTLAEETGGIVSDSLEMARFGQNCDAETIVVAGVKFMGETAKILSPEKKVLVLD
;
A
#
# COMPACT_ATOMS: atom_id res chain seq x y z
N MET A 1 5.26 21.28 6.93
CA MET A 1 4.81 19.88 7.13
C MET A 1 6.01 18.98 6.92
N ASN A 2 6.26 17.97 7.78
CA ASN A 2 7.33 17.01 7.52
C ASN A 2 6.90 16.00 6.45
N ILE A 3 7.85 15.29 5.84
CA ILE A 3 7.57 14.35 4.75
C ILE A 3 6.52 13.31 5.12
N ARG A 4 6.57 12.80 6.36
CA ARG A 4 5.63 11.81 6.87
C ARG A 4 4.19 12.32 6.86
N GLY A 5 3.97 13.53 7.36
CA GLY A 5 2.66 14.17 7.35
C GLY A 5 2.14 14.38 5.92
N SER A 6 3.00 14.81 5.00
CA SER A 6 2.63 14.98 3.60
C SER A 6 2.20 13.68 2.93
N ILE A 7 2.86 12.55 3.25
CA ILE A 7 2.47 11.24 2.71
C ILE A 7 1.11 10.81 3.26
N LYS A 8 0.88 10.93 4.57
CA LYS A 8 -0.42 10.60 5.18
C LYS A 8 -1.56 11.39 4.54
N GLN A 9 -1.34 12.69 4.35
CA GLN A 9 -2.33 13.56 3.72
C GLN A 9 -2.59 13.17 2.26
N ALA A 10 -1.53 12.87 1.50
CA ALA A 10 -1.67 12.43 0.11
C ALA A 10 -2.40 11.09 -0.03
N LEU A 11 -2.23 10.16 0.91
CA LEU A 11 -2.97 8.88 0.92
C LEU A 11 -4.48 9.13 1.07
N LEU A 12 -4.87 10.02 1.99
CA LEU A 12 -6.29 10.39 2.18
C LEU A 12 -6.87 11.07 0.95
N GLU A 13 -6.19 12.09 0.41
CA GLU A 13 -6.64 12.85 -0.76
C GLU A 13 -6.81 12.01 -2.02
N LYS A 14 -6.06 10.90 -2.12
CA LYS A 14 -6.08 9.99 -3.27
C LYS A 14 -6.92 8.74 -3.04
N ASN A 15 -7.64 8.65 -1.92
CA ASN A 15 -8.34 7.44 -1.50
C ASN A 15 -7.45 6.19 -1.66
N ALA A 16 -6.25 6.26 -1.07
CA ALA A 16 -5.20 5.27 -1.25
C ALA A 16 -4.86 4.55 0.06
N THR A 17 -4.63 3.23 -0.04
CA THR A 17 -4.08 2.42 1.04
C THR A 17 -2.63 2.08 0.78
N LEU A 18 -1.81 2.05 1.85
CA LEU A 18 -0.40 1.65 1.79
C LEU A 18 -0.24 0.24 2.34
N VAL A 19 0.20 -0.69 1.50
CA VAL A 19 0.52 -2.06 1.92
C VAL A 19 2.03 -2.26 1.87
N ALA A 20 2.62 -2.86 2.90
CA ALA A 20 4.05 -3.01 3.03
C ALA A 20 4.45 -4.48 3.22
N HIS A 21 5.50 -4.90 2.53
CA HIS A 21 6.08 -6.22 2.73
C HIS A 21 6.96 -6.26 3.98
N TYR A 22 7.11 -7.42 4.61
CA TYR A 22 8.00 -7.61 5.78
C TYR A 22 9.46 -7.17 5.57
N TYR A 23 9.90 -7.00 4.33
CA TYR A 23 11.30 -6.71 3.98
C TYR A 23 11.58 -5.24 3.65
N VAL A 24 10.58 -4.35 3.71
CA VAL A 24 10.83 -2.91 3.56
C VAL A 24 11.33 -2.29 4.87
N SER A 25 11.80 -1.04 4.82
CA SER A 25 12.30 -0.35 6.00
C SER A 25 11.26 -0.26 7.13
N PRO A 26 11.69 -0.27 8.41
CA PRO A 26 10.77 -0.12 9.55
C PRO A 26 9.89 1.14 9.45
N ASP A 27 10.44 2.25 8.93
CA ASP A 27 9.68 3.49 8.75
C ASP A 27 8.48 3.33 7.80
N LEU A 28 8.62 2.53 6.73
CA LEU A 28 7.54 2.22 5.80
C LEU A 28 6.52 1.26 6.42
N GLN A 29 6.98 0.29 7.21
CA GLN A 29 6.11 -0.63 7.95
C GLN A 29 5.23 0.15 8.94
N THR A 30 5.85 0.98 9.78
CA THR A 30 5.11 1.83 10.74
C THR A 30 4.20 2.82 10.02
N LEU A 31 4.61 3.36 8.87
CA LEU A 31 3.74 4.26 8.10
C LEU A 31 2.50 3.54 7.55
N ALA A 32 2.64 2.31 7.06
CA ALA A 32 1.51 1.49 6.61
C ALA A 32 0.51 1.27 7.75
N GLU A 33 0.98 0.84 8.92
CA GLU A 33 0.13 0.63 10.10
C GLU A 33 -0.55 1.92 10.57
N GLU A 34 0.19 3.02 10.68
CA GLU A 34 -0.34 4.32 11.10
C GLU A 34 -1.36 4.92 10.13
N THR A 35 -1.41 4.44 8.89
CA THR A 35 -2.34 4.92 7.84
C THR A 35 -3.49 3.95 7.58
N GLY A 36 -3.63 2.90 8.41
CA GLY A 36 -4.69 1.90 8.28
C GLY A 36 -4.45 0.88 7.17
N GLY A 37 -3.22 0.81 6.67
CA GLY A 37 -2.73 -0.25 5.80
C GLY A 37 -2.29 -1.50 6.57
N ILE A 38 -1.49 -2.35 5.92
CA ILE A 38 -1.02 -3.61 6.50
C ILE A 38 0.46 -3.86 6.21
N VAL A 39 1.13 -4.56 7.13
CA VAL A 39 2.45 -5.16 6.93
C VAL A 39 2.26 -6.68 6.85
N SER A 40 2.48 -7.29 5.68
CA SER A 40 2.25 -8.72 5.50
C SER A 40 3.08 -9.35 4.37
N ASP A 41 2.84 -10.63 4.07
CA ASP A 41 3.35 -11.25 2.84
C ASP A 41 2.57 -10.78 1.59
N SER A 42 3.08 -11.13 0.41
CA SER A 42 2.56 -10.64 -0.86
C SER A 42 1.10 -11.01 -1.15
N LEU A 43 0.65 -12.21 -0.75
CA LEU A 43 -0.71 -12.65 -1.04
C LEU A 43 -1.69 -11.92 -0.12
N GLU A 44 -1.34 -11.79 1.16
CA GLU A 44 -2.18 -11.08 2.12
C GLU A 44 -2.26 -9.58 1.79
N MET A 45 -1.17 -8.96 1.35
CA MET A 45 -1.18 -7.57 0.85
C MET A 45 -2.18 -7.38 -0.30
N ALA A 46 -2.20 -8.33 -1.25
CA ALA A 46 -3.10 -8.28 -2.39
C ALA A 46 -4.57 -8.50 -2.00
N ARG A 47 -4.85 -9.44 -1.07
CA ARG A 47 -6.20 -9.69 -0.53
C ARG A 47 -6.72 -8.49 0.26
N PHE A 48 -5.88 -7.91 1.11
CA PHE A 48 -6.22 -6.68 1.83
C PHE A 48 -6.56 -5.54 0.86
N GLY A 49 -5.69 -5.31 -0.14
CA GLY A 49 -5.92 -4.31 -1.16
C GLY A 49 -7.22 -4.52 -1.95
N GLN A 50 -7.58 -5.77 -2.25
CA GLN A 50 -8.85 -6.13 -2.89
C GLN A 50 -10.06 -5.79 -2.01
N ASN A 51 -10.01 -6.15 -0.73
CA ASN A 51 -11.16 -6.05 0.18
C ASN A 51 -11.37 -4.67 0.82
N CYS A 52 -10.37 -3.78 0.78
CA CYS A 52 -10.51 -2.43 1.33
C CYS A 52 -11.31 -1.49 0.40
N ASP A 53 -11.83 -0.39 0.92
CA ASP A 53 -12.61 0.59 0.14
C ASP A 53 -11.74 1.57 -0.69
N ALA A 54 -10.41 1.48 -0.55
CA ALA A 54 -9.49 2.35 -1.27
C ALA A 54 -9.51 2.08 -2.78
N GLU A 55 -9.52 3.16 -3.57
CA GLU A 55 -9.44 3.09 -5.04
C GLU A 55 -8.00 2.89 -5.54
N THR A 56 -7.01 3.26 -4.71
CA THR A 56 -5.59 3.12 -5.01
C THR A 56 -4.88 2.24 -3.98
N ILE A 57 -4.07 1.30 -4.44
CA ILE A 57 -3.18 0.47 -3.63
C ILE A 57 -1.73 0.93 -3.89
N VAL A 58 -1.06 1.43 -2.86
CA VAL A 58 0.37 1.73 -2.89
C VAL A 58 1.11 0.55 -2.27
N VAL A 59 1.91 -0.12 -3.09
CA VAL A 59 2.68 -1.31 -2.69
C VAL A 59 4.10 -0.88 -2.35
N ALA A 60 4.42 -0.88 -1.06
CA ALA A 60 5.79 -0.85 -0.56
C ALA A 60 6.37 -2.27 -0.64
N GLY A 61 6.94 -2.58 -1.80
CA GLY A 61 7.46 -3.90 -2.16
C GLY A 61 8.02 -3.85 -3.58
N VAL A 62 8.18 -5.00 -4.22
CA VAL A 62 8.73 -5.08 -5.58
C VAL A 62 7.64 -5.31 -6.64
N LYS A 63 8.00 -5.13 -7.91
CA LYS A 63 7.09 -5.14 -9.07
C LYS A 63 6.09 -6.30 -9.09
N PHE A 64 6.53 -7.53 -8.86
CA PHE A 64 5.63 -8.69 -8.93
C PHE A 64 4.53 -8.67 -7.86
N MET A 65 4.79 -8.05 -6.70
CA MET A 65 3.80 -7.89 -5.63
C MET A 65 2.71 -6.91 -6.08
N GLY A 66 3.09 -5.83 -6.76
CA GLY A 66 2.16 -4.92 -7.41
C GLY A 66 1.35 -5.58 -8.52
N GLU A 67 1.99 -6.41 -9.35
CA GLU A 67 1.29 -7.20 -10.38
C GLU A 67 0.27 -8.16 -9.75
N THR A 68 0.60 -8.79 -8.63
CA THR A 68 -0.32 -9.65 -7.86
C THR A 68 -1.53 -8.85 -7.35
N ALA A 69 -1.30 -7.68 -6.73
CA ALA A 69 -2.37 -6.79 -6.30
C ALA A 69 -3.27 -6.35 -7.46
N LYS A 70 -2.69 -6.06 -8.64
CA LYS A 70 -3.43 -5.67 -9.84
C LYS A 70 -4.25 -6.81 -10.44
N ILE A 71 -3.77 -8.05 -10.37
CA ILE A 71 -4.52 -9.23 -10.81
C ILE A 71 -5.76 -9.44 -9.93
N LEU A 72 -5.64 -9.27 -8.61
CA LEU A 72 -6.76 -9.44 -7.68
C LEU A 72 -7.73 -8.24 -7.69
N SER A 73 -7.24 -7.05 -8.01
CA SER A 73 -8.01 -5.80 -8.02
C SER A 73 -7.92 -5.10 -9.40
N PRO A 74 -8.47 -5.71 -10.47
CA PRO A 74 -8.30 -5.20 -11.84
C PRO A 74 -8.86 -3.80 -12.04
N GLU A 75 -9.86 -3.39 -11.26
CA GLU A 75 -10.47 -2.06 -11.27
C GLU A 75 -9.66 -1.00 -10.49
N LYS A 76 -8.84 -1.41 -9.52
CA LYS A 76 -8.08 -0.48 -8.66
C LYS A 76 -6.80 0.01 -9.31
N LYS A 77 -6.39 1.22 -8.96
CA LYS A 77 -5.08 1.74 -9.36
C LYS A 77 -4.02 1.13 -8.46
N VAL A 78 -2.93 0.61 -9.04
CA VAL A 78 -1.81 0.05 -8.26
C VAL A 78 -0.54 0.84 -8.57
N LEU A 79 0.13 1.31 -7.52
CA LEU A 79 1.43 1.96 -7.57
C LEU A 79 2.44 1.11 -6.80
N VAL A 80 3.66 0.98 -7.31
CA VAL A 80 4.74 0.27 -6.64
C VAL A 80 5.83 1.30 -6.32
N LEU A 81 6.32 1.30 -5.08
CA LEU A 81 7.45 2.13 -4.68
C LEU A 81 8.75 1.47 -5.16
N ASP A 82 9.68 2.30 -5.65
CA ASP A 82 11.05 1.91 -6.02
C ASP A 82 12.03 2.47 -4.99
#